data_AF-A0A317Z971-F1
#
_entry.id   AF-A0A317Z971-F1
#
_cell.length_a   1.000
_cell.length_b   1.000
_cell.length_c   1.000
_cell.angle_alpha   90.00
_cell.angle_beta   90.00
_cell.angle_gamma   90.00
#
_symmetry.space_group_name_H-M   'P 1'
#
loop_
_entity.id
_entity.type
_entity.pdbx_description
1 polymer ?
#
loop_
_entity_poly.entity_id
_entity_poly.type
_entity_poly.pdbx_seq_one_letter_code
_entity_poly.pdbx_strand_id
1 'polypeptide(L)'
;LSKSSDVIAQVAQGRYYAGLSYEQDARTWLQKGYPLKVIYPDEGTVLNIDGIALVNSQHPHPKRTALIHYLTSYTVQQRLAQENGVKPIRRDVSEIKEPGIAQLRDIPVIPETALPHETHQKFLERVE
;
A
#
# COMPACT_ATOMS: atom_id res chain seq x y z
N LEU A 1 0.45 -11.05 -16.29
CA LEU A 1 1.20 -9.81 -15.95
C LEU A 1 2.35 -10.23 -15.05
N SER A 2 3.57 -9.72 -15.26
CA SER A 2 4.74 -10.13 -14.46
C SER A 2 5.04 -9.17 -13.31
N LYS A 3 4.46 -7.96 -13.32
CA LYS A 3 4.57 -6.97 -12.25
C LYS A 3 3.19 -6.42 -11.90
N SER A 4 2.94 -6.17 -10.61
CA SER A 4 1.68 -5.56 -10.16
C SER A 4 1.43 -4.19 -10.81
N SER A 5 2.50 -3.43 -11.07
CA SER A 5 2.41 -2.12 -11.75
C SER A 5 1.90 -2.17 -13.18
N ASP A 6 1.95 -3.34 -13.82
CA ASP A 6 1.43 -3.50 -15.19
C ASP A 6 -0.10 -3.46 -15.22
N VAL A 7 -0.76 -3.77 -14.09
CA VAL A 7 -2.22 -3.78 -13.99
C VAL A 7 -2.77 -2.38 -14.24
N ILE A 8 -2.34 -1.41 -13.42
CA ILE A 8 -2.90 -0.06 -13.48
C ILE A 8 -2.55 0.62 -14.80
N ALA A 9 -1.36 0.35 -15.35
CA ALA A 9 -0.95 0.89 -16.64
C ALA A 9 -1.91 0.47 -17.76
N GLN A 10 -2.33 -0.80 -17.75
CA GLN A 10 -3.22 -1.34 -18.77
C GLN A 10 -4.67 -0.89 -18.59
N VAL A 11 -5.13 -0.73 -17.35
CA VAL A 11 -6.45 -0.13 -17.07
C VAL A 11 -6.46 1.34 -17.50
N ALA A 12 -5.45 2.11 -17.12
CA ALA A 12 -5.34 3.53 -17.44
C ALA A 12 -5.28 3.80 -18.96
N GLN A 13 -4.66 2.89 -19.72
CA GLN A 13 -4.58 2.95 -21.17
C GLN A 13 -5.81 2.33 -21.88
N GLY A 14 -6.85 1.95 -21.13
CA GLY A 14 -8.10 1.41 -21.68
C GLY A 14 -8.01 -0.01 -22.25
N ARG A 15 -6.94 -0.76 -21.95
CA ARG A 15 -6.83 -2.17 -22.37
C ARG A 15 -7.72 -3.09 -21.54
N TYR A 16 -7.99 -2.71 -20.29
CA TYR A 16 -8.94 -3.39 -19.40
C TYR A 16 -9.87 -2.37 -18.75
N TYR A 17 -11.10 -2.78 -18.45
CA TYR A 17 -12.10 -1.94 -17.79
C TYR A 17 -11.78 -1.69 -16.31
N ALA A 18 -11.18 -2.68 -15.63
CA ALA A 18 -10.83 -2.62 -14.21
C ALA A 18 -9.63 -3.53 -13.92
N GLY A 19 -9.02 -3.37 -12.74
CA GLY A 19 -7.91 -4.20 -12.30
C GLY A 19 -7.73 -4.13 -10.78
N LEU A 20 -7.17 -5.19 -10.20
CA LEU A 20 -6.82 -5.25 -8.78
C LEU A 20 -5.43 -4.64 -8.58
N SER A 21 -5.36 -3.54 -7.82
CA SER A 21 -4.13 -2.77 -7.59
C SER A 21 -4.06 -2.29 -6.14
N TYR A 22 -3.06 -1.45 -5.83
CA TYR A 22 -2.88 -0.81 -4.52
C TYR A 22 -2.86 0.72 -4.65
N GLU A 23 -3.18 1.39 -3.54
CA GLU A 23 -3.51 2.82 -3.51
C GLU A 23 -2.41 3.74 -4.07
N GLN A 24 -1.15 3.49 -3.73
CA GLN A 24 -0.03 4.34 -4.15
C GLN A 24 0.18 4.33 -5.68
N ASP A 25 -0.02 3.18 -6.32
CA ASP A 25 0.10 3.08 -7.77
C ASP A 25 -1.10 3.77 -8.44
N ALA A 26 -2.32 3.52 -7.96
CA ALA A 26 -3.52 4.20 -8.47
C ALA A 26 -3.42 5.72 -8.39
N ARG A 27 -2.94 6.23 -7.26
CA ARG A 27 -2.67 7.64 -7.05
C ARG A 27 -1.68 8.21 -8.05
N THR A 28 -0.58 7.50 -8.32
CA THR A 28 0.43 7.94 -9.29
C THR A 28 -0.16 8.13 -10.68
N TRP A 29 -1.11 7.29 -11.09
CA TRP A 29 -1.78 7.42 -12.38
C TRP A 29 -2.89 8.46 -12.41
N LEU A 30 -3.63 8.63 -11.30
CA LEU A 30 -4.59 9.73 -11.14
C LEU A 30 -3.90 11.10 -11.23
N GLN A 31 -2.76 11.27 -10.55
CA GLN A 31 -1.97 12.51 -10.58
C GLN A 31 -1.40 12.82 -11.98
N LYS A 32 -1.23 11.80 -12.82
CA LYS A 32 -0.87 11.96 -14.24
C LYS A 32 -2.06 12.34 -15.13
N GLY A 33 -3.27 12.46 -14.57
CA GLY A 33 -4.48 12.85 -15.29
C GLY A 33 -5.18 11.71 -16.03
N TYR A 34 -4.85 10.45 -15.74
CA TYR A 34 -5.56 9.32 -16.36
C TYR A 34 -6.98 9.18 -15.77
N PRO A 35 -7.97 8.76 -16.59
CA PRO A 35 -9.37 8.68 -16.18
C PRO A 35 -9.64 7.41 -15.34
N LEU A 36 -9.03 7.34 -14.16
CA LEU A 36 -9.18 6.25 -13.22
C LEU A 36 -10.16 6.62 -12.10
N LYS A 37 -10.75 5.61 -11.47
CA LYS A 37 -11.49 5.73 -10.21
C LYS A 37 -10.98 4.66 -9.25
N VAL A 38 -10.58 5.05 -8.05
CA VAL A 38 -10.25 4.08 -6.98
C VAL A 38 -11.55 3.57 -6.38
N ILE A 39 -11.65 2.25 -6.24
CA ILE A 39 -12.77 1.57 -5.61
C ILE A 39 -12.21 0.74 -4.46
N TYR A 40 -12.75 0.96 -3.27
CA TYR A 40 -12.53 0.13 -2.09
C TYR A 40 -13.70 -0.85 -2.03
N PRO A 41 -13.48 -2.19 -2.15
CA PRO A 41 -14.58 -3.15 -2.22
C PRO A 41 -15.49 -3.10 -0.99
N ASP A 42 -16.80 -3.07 -1.20
CA ASP A 42 -17.81 -2.96 -0.14
C ASP A 42 -17.90 -4.24 0.71
N GLU A 43 -17.57 -5.40 0.12
CA GLU A 43 -17.47 -6.68 0.83
C GLU A 43 -16.31 -6.73 1.82
N GLY A 44 -15.32 -5.85 1.65
CA GLY A 44 -14.15 -5.76 2.48
C GLY A 44 -12.88 -5.44 1.69
N THR A 45 -12.12 -4.46 2.17
CA THR A 45 -10.82 -4.06 1.64
C THR A 45 -9.70 -4.64 2.50
N VAL A 46 -8.74 -5.33 1.87
CA VAL A 46 -7.49 -5.74 2.53
C VAL A 46 -6.63 -4.51 2.82
N LEU A 47 -6.28 -4.30 4.08
CA LEU A 47 -5.30 -3.29 4.49
C LEU A 47 -3.92 -3.95 4.66
N ASN A 48 -2.99 -3.63 3.77
CA ASN A 48 -1.60 -4.08 3.90
C ASN A 48 -0.86 -3.21 4.92
N ILE A 49 -0.13 -3.85 5.84
CA ILE A 49 0.78 -3.19 6.78
C ILE A 49 2.20 -3.39 6.29
N ASP A 50 2.74 -2.39 5.60
CA ASP A 50 4.07 -2.47 5.01
C ASP A 50 5.16 -2.49 6.11
N GLY A 51 6.05 -3.48 6.03
CA GLY A 51 7.10 -3.73 7.01
C GLY A 51 8.51 -3.41 6.49
N ILE A 52 9.42 -3.13 7.43
CA ILE A 52 10.86 -3.02 7.15
C ILE A 52 11.58 -4.08 7.99
N ALA A 53 12.40 -4.91 7.34
CA ALA A 53 13.18 -5.95 8.01
C ALA A 53 14.67 -5.82 7.69
N LEU A 54 15.52 -6.18 8.67
CA LEU A 54 16.95 -6.30 8.43
C LEU A 54 17.25 -7.67 7.83
N VAL A 55 17.80 -7.68 6.63
CA VAL A 55 18.27 -8.92 5.99
C VAL A 55 19.46 -9.48 6.78
N ASN A 56 19.41 -10.79 7.07
CA ASN A 56 20.54 -11.49 7.66
C ASN A 56 21.65 -11.66 6.63
N SER A 57 22.82 -11.08 6.88
CA SER A 57 23.97 -11.12 5.98
C SER A 57 25.27 -11.19 6.75
N GLN A 58 26.32 -11.73 6.13
CA GLN A 58 27.64 -11.92 6.75
C GLN A 58 28.32 -10.58 7.08
N HIS A 59 28.11 -9.56 6.25
CA HIS A 59 28.72 -8.23 6.39
C HIS A 59 27.64 -7.14 6.34
N PRO A 60 26.84 -6.97 7.41
CA PRO A 60 25.77 -5.99 7.41
C PRO A 60 26.30 -4.56 7.48
N HIS A 61 25.69 -3.65 6.72
CA HIS A 61 26.05 -2.24 6.79
C HIS A 61 25.79 -1.68 8.20
N PRO A 62 26.75 -1.01 8.85
CA PRO A 62 26.64 -0.62 10.26
C PRO A 62 25.51 0.41 10.53
N LYS A 63 25.07 1.14 9.51
CA LYS A 63 23.97 2.13 9.63
C LYS A 63 22.56 1.58 9.35
N ARG A 64 22.39 0.26 9.11
CA ARG A 64 21.08 -0.30 8.74
C ARG A 64 19.99 -0.09 9.79
N THR A 65 20.34 -0.12 11.07
CA THR A 65 19.40 0.17 12.17
C THR A 65 19.03 1.66 12.21
N ALA A 66 20.00 2.55 11.97
CA ALA A 66 19.74 3.98 11.87
C ALA A 66 18.81 4.31 10.69
N LEU A 67 18.90 3.56 9.58
CA LEU A 67 17.98 3.68 8.45
C LEU A 67 16.54 3.32 8.85
N ILE A 68 16.33 2.24 9.62
CA ILE A 68 14.99 1.92 10.13
C ILE A 68 14.45 3.08 10.97
N HIS A 69 15.23 3.57 11.93
CA HIS A 69 14.82 4.69 12.77
C HIS A 69 14.48 5.95 11.96
N TYR A 70 15.27 6.23 10.91
CA TYR A 70 15.01 7.33 9.99
C TYR A 70 13.67 7.12 9.26
N LEU A 71 13.45 5.97 8.63
CA LEU A 71 12.24 5.67 7.86
C LEU A 71 10.97 5.67 8.72
N THR A 72 11.07 5.31 10.00
CA THR A 72 9.96 5.33 10.97
C THR A 72 9.89 6.61 11.83
N SER A 73 10.75 7.60 11.56
CA SER A 73 10.76 8.87 12.29
C SER A 73 9.53 9.71 11.93
N TYR A 74 9.12 10.57 12.87
CA TYR A 74 8.03 11.53 12.63
C TYR A 74 8.26 12.35 11.36
N THR A 75 9.43 12.96 11.21
CA THR A 75 9.73 13.85 10.08
C THR A 75 9.62 13.13 8.74
N VAL A 76 10.12 11.90 8.64
CA VAL A 76 10.06 11.14 7.38
C VAL A 76 8.64 10.64 7.11
N GLN A 77 7.94 10.13 8.13
CA GLN A 77 6.55 9.71 7.98
C GLN A 77 5.64 10.89 7.60
N GLN A 78 5.85 12.06 8.20
CA GLN A 78 5.14 13.28 7.85
C GLN A 78 5.41 13.70 6.41
N ARG A 79 6.67 13.60 5.96
CA ARG A 79 7.05 13.88 4.57
C ARG A 79 6.39 12.92 3.59
N LEU A 80 6.40 11.61 3.87
CA LEU A 80 5.74 10.60 3.04
C LEU A 80 4.22 10.85 2.94
N ALA A 81 3.57 11.22 4.05
CA ALA A 81 2.17 11.59 4.05
C ALA A 81 1.89 12.90 3.28
N GLN A 82 2.81 13.86 3.24
CA GLN A 82 2.59 15.12 2.54
C GLN A 82 2.92 15.05 1.04
N GLU A 83 4.03 14.43 0.69
CA GLU A 83 4.56 14.41 -0.68
C GLU A 83 4.02 13.23 -1.51
N ASN A 84 3.72 12.11 -0.87
CA ASN A 84 3.24 10.90 -1.53
C ASN A 84 1.82 10.50 -1.08
N GLY A 85 1.37 11.06 0.05
CA GLY A 85 0.14 10.72 0.78
C GLY A 85 -0.03 9.24 1.09
N VAL A 86 1.09 8.61 1.40
CA VAL A 86 1.13 7.37 2.17
C VAL A 86 0.31 7.56 3.45
N LYS A 87 -0.54 6.58 3.77
CA LYS A 87 -1.23 6.53 5.06
C LYS A 87 -0.19 6.22 6.14
N PRO A 88 0.07 7.13 7.10
CA PRO A 88 1.19 6.98 8.02
C PRO A 88 0.91 5.89 9.07
N ILE A 89 1.96 5.15 9.46
CA ILE A 89 1.85 4.14 10.54
C ILE A 89 1.83 4.79 11.94
N ARG A 90 2.34 6.01 12.05
CA ARG A 90 2.43 6.73 13.33
C ARG A 90 1.13 7.45 13.64
N ARG A 91 0.69 7.39 14.89
CA ARG A 91 -0.52 8.08 15.38
C ARG A 91 -0.37 9.59 15.47
N ASP A 92 0.86 10.09 15.57
CA ASP A 92 1.16 11.52 15.65
C ASP A 92 1.32 12.19 14.27
N VAL A 93 1.21 11.43 13.17
CA VAL A 93 1.22 11.96 11.80
C VAL A 93 -0.19 11.83 11.21
N SER A 94 -0.72 12.94 10.69
CA SER A 94 -2.05 12.94 10.09
C SER A 94 -2.02 12.49 8.63
N GLU A 95 -3.05 11.75 8.23
CA GLU A 95 -3.35 11.47 6.83
C GLU A 95 -3.78 12.77 6.10
N ILE A 96 -3.37 12.91 4.84
CA ILE A 96 -3.84 14.01 3.98
C ILE A 96 -5.19 13.68 3.33
N LYS A 97 -5.95 14.71 2.96
CA LYS A 97 -7.14 14.55 2.12
C LYS A 97 -6.76 14.74 0.67
N GLU A 98 -7.10 13.77 -0.18
CA GLU A 98 -6.85 13.83 -1.62
C GLU A 98 -8.12 13.44 -2.40
N PRO A 99 -8.52 14.20 -3.44
CA PRO A 99 -9.65 13.83 -4.28
C PRO A 99 -9.49 12.43 -4.89
N GLY A 100 -10.55 11.62 -4.81
CA GLY A 100 -10.56 10.26 -5.35
C GLY A 100 -9.90 9.20 -4.46
N ILE A 101 -9.41 9.59 -3.27
CA ILE A 101 -8.84 8.68 -2.27
C ILE A 101 -9.65 8.81 -0.97
N ALA A 102 -10.13 7.68 -0.44
CA ALA A 102 -10.83 7.64 0.84
C ALA A 102 -9.84 7.73 2.01
N GLN A 103 -10.26 8.39 3.09
CA GLN A 103 -9.51 8.35 4.35
C GLN A 103 -9.62 6.96 4.97
N LEU A 104 -8.63 6.54 5.77
CA LEU A 104 -8.61 5.18 6.33
C LEU A 104 -9.90 4.82 7.09
N ARG A 105 -10.45 5.79 7.84
CA ARG A 105 -11.69 5.61 8.62
C ARG A 105 -12.94 5.37 7.78
N ASP A 106 -12.90 5.73 6.50
CA ASP A 106 -14.03 5.65 5.57
C ASP A 106 -13.91 4.41 4.65
N ILE A 107 -12.85 3.61 4.81
CA ILE A 107 -12.63 2.38 4.04
C ILE A 107 -13.27 1.20 4.80
N PRO A 108 -14.05 0.33 4.14
CA PRO A 108 -14.57 -0.90 4.73
C PRO A 108 -13.44 -1.94 4.87
N VAL A 109 -12.54 -1.75 5.83
CA VAL A 109 -11.40 -2.65 6.05
C VAL A 109 -11.88 -4.00 6.59
N ILE A 110 -11.36 -5.10 6.02
CA ILE A 110 -11.61 -6.44 6.55
C ILE A 110 -11.07 -6.49 7.99
N PRO A 111 -11.90 -6.83 9.00
CA PRO A 111 -11.44 -6.89 10.37
C PRO A 111 -10.44 -8.04 10.55
N GLU A 112 -9.51 -7.87 11.50
CA GLU A 112 -8.47 -8.87 11.78
C GLU A 112 -9.04 -10.27 12.04
N THR A 113 -10.20 -10.35 12.70
CA THR A 113 -10.90 -11.61 13.01
C THR A 113 -11.45 -12.33 11.79
N ALA A 114 -11.56 -11.67 10.64
CA ALA A 114 -12.03 -12.26 9.38
C ALA A 114 -10.88 -12.58 8.42
N LEU A 115 -9.62 -12.26 8.78
CA LEU A 115 -8.46 -12.61 7.95
C LEU A 115 -8.12 -14.10 8.09
N PRO A 116 -7.64 -14.76 7.02
CA PRO A 116 -7.19 -16.15 7.11
C PRO A 116 -6.03 -16.30 8.10
N HIS A 117 -6.20 -17.16 9.10
CA HIS A 117 -5.16 -17.51 10.08
C HIS A 117 -4.34 -18.72 9.60
N GLU A 118 -3.78 -18.62 8.40
CA GLU A 118 -2.91 -19.63 7.80
C GLU A 118 -1.61 -19.02 7.28
N THR A 119 -0.61 -19.86 6.99
CA THR A 119 0.64 -19.37 6.42
C THR A 119 0.42 -18.96 4.97
N HIS A 120 1.24 -18.02 4.48
CA HIS A 120 1.21 -17.62 3.08
C HIS A 120 1.31 -18.82 2.13
N GLN A 121 2.20 -19.78 2.42
CA GLN A 121 2.36 -20.99 1.61
C GLN A 121 1.08 -21.84 1.58
N LYS A 122 0.45 -22.12 2.75
CA LYS A 122 -0.78 -22.90 2.81
C LYS A 122 -1.93 -22.23 2.08
N PHE A 123 -2.02 -20.91 2.19
CA PHE A 123 -3.00 -20.13 1.46
C PHE A 123 -2.82 -20.31 -0.06
N LEU A 124 -1.58 -20.21 -0.57
CA LEU A 124 -1.28 -20.40 -1.98
C LEU A 124 -1.63 -21.82 -2.46
N GLU A 125 -1.20 -22.84 -1.72
CA GLU A 125 -1.50 -24.25 -2.03
C GLU A 125 -3.01 -24.55 -2.07
N ARG A 126 -3.84 -23.74 -1.41
CA ARG A 126 -5.31 -23.89 -1.37
C ARG A 126 -6.02 -23.23 -2.56
N VAL A 127 -5.41 -22.22 -3.18
CA VAL A 127 -6.04 -21.41 -4.24
C VAL A 127 -5.47 -21.68 -5.64
N GLU A 128 -4.36 -22.40 -5.73
CA GLU A 128 -3.83 -23.00 -6.96
C GLU A 128 -4.64 -24.26 -7.37
#